data_AF-X0RMK1-F1
#
_entry.id   AF-X0RMK1-F1
#
_cell.length_a   1.000
_cell.length_b   1.000
_cell.length_c   1.000
_cell.angle_alpha   90.00
_cell.angle_beta   90.00
_cell.angle_gamma   90.00
#
_symmetry.space_group_name_H-M   'P 1'
#
loop_
_entity.id
_entity.type
_entity.pdbx_description
1 polymer ?
#
loop_
_entity_poly.entity_id
_entity_poly.type
_entity_poly.pdbx_seq_one_letter_code
_entity_poly.pdbx_strand_id
1 'polypeptide(L)'
;LSVGPGQWKIQVELVADETQDIDDLVSVTTINDGTPDPDLSNNQAEDFISVTDVADLDLGKGDSPDPVVAGNVLTYTLIVTNTGPSTAENVVIEDNLPAEVEVVSVSSSSGTCNAGTPGDPFDPTTCTFGTVPDGGSRTMTIVVRVKPDAVTDPVTAQKIIHNDAWVVSDIFDPDNGDNLASEDTTVNRLPEADLQITKTDNPDPVVAGQELFYEITVINNADYTTASGVVVTDTLPAEVTYIADTASCTYTPGPPDKLVCTLDDIAPGASRSFQIKTAVAANAVAATSNGTIVTTNTAEVTMTNGLADTIPANNTVAEGTFIEDSADLSVVNVSKPDTHVYAGQPFTYTIIVENLGPSYARNVAITDTVLASGNFTITTVINDP
;
A
#
# COMPACT_ATOMS: atom_id res chain seq x y z
N LEU A 1 -83.46 4.25 -17.86
CA LEU A 1 -83.39 2.77 -17.74
C LEU A 1 -84.81 2.27 -17.47
N SER A 2 -85.28 1.20 -18.11
CA SER A 2 -86.56 0.57 -17.75
C SER A 2 -86.25 -0.62 -16.84
N VAL A 3 -86.71 -0.56 -15.59
CA VAL A 3 -86.54 -1.64 -14.60
C VAL A 3 -87.84 -2.42 -14.45
N GLY A 4 -87.80 -3.74 -14.64
CA GLY A 4 -88.95 -4.62 -14.41
C GLY A 4 -89.04 -5.10 -12.96
N PRO A 5 -90.05 -5.91 -12.59
CA PRO A 5 -90.14 -6.49 -11.25
C PRO A 5 -88.90 -7.35 -10.91
N GLY A 6 -88.31 -7.15 -9.73
CA GLY A 6 -87.12 -7.88 -9.27
C GLY A 6 -86.05 -6.95 -8.71
N GLN A 7 -84.91 -7.52 -8.30
CA GLN A 7 -83.75 -6.74 -7.84
C GLN A 7 -82.86 -6.38 -9.03
N TRP A 8 -82.54 -5.10 -9.14
CA TRP A 8 -81.57 -4.59 -10.10
C TRP A 8 -80.37 -4.06 -9.33
N LYS A 9 -79.17 -4.27 -9.85
CA LYS A 9 -77.92 -3.78 -9.26
C LYS A 9 -77.25 -2.84 -10.26
N ILE A 10 -76.84 -1.68 -9.77
CA ILE A 10 -75.97 -0.74 -10.48
C ILE A 10 -74.68 -0.71 -9.66
N GLN A 11 -73.54 -0.97 -10.30
CA GLN A 11 -72.23 -0.86 -9.67
C GLN A 11 -71.52 0.34 -10.28
N VAL A 12 -70.96 1.17 -9.40
CA VAL A 12 -70.13 2.32 -9.74
C VAL A 12 -68.78 2.09 -9.07
N GLU A 13 -67.71 2.10 -9.87
CA GLU A 13 -66.34 2.06 -9.36
C GLU A 13 -65.82 3.50 -9.29
N LEU A 14 -65.33 3.90 -8.12
CA LEU A 14 -64.77 5.22 -7.85
C LEU A 14 -63.32 5.04 -7.38
N VAL A 15 -62.45 5.93 -7.85
CA VAL A 15 -61.07 6.05 -7.38
C VAL A 15 -60.89 7.51 -6.96
N ALA A 16 -60.52 7.72 -5.72
CA ALA A 16 -60.15 9.04 -5.20
C ALA A 16 -58.64 9.24 -5.42
N ASP A 17 -58.25 10.47 -5.76
CA ASP A 17 -56.86 10.88 -5.99
C ASP A 17 -56.23 11.62 -4.80
N GLU A 18 -57.03 11.93 -3.77
CA GLU A 18 -56.60 12.54 -2.53
C GLU A 18 -57.47 12.09 -1.33
N THR A 19 -57.01 12.42 -0.12
CA THR A 19 -57.75 12.22 1.13
C THR A 19 -59.06 13.01 1.09
N GLN A 20 -60.19 12.30 1.13
CA GLN A 20 -61.52 12.92 1.11
C GLN A 20 -62.57 12.02 1.76
N ASP A 21 -63.58 12.66 2.35
CA ASP A 21 -64.80 12.00 2.77
C ASP A 21 -65.83 12.06 1.64
N ILE A 22 -66.39 10.90 1.27
CA ILE A 22 -67.40 10.79 0.22
C ILE A 22 -68.74 10.48 0.87
N ASP A 23 -69.65 11.45 0.77
CA ASP A 23 -71.08 11.30 1.03
C ASP A 23 -71.78 10.93 -0.28
N ASP A 24 -72.22 9.67 -0.44
CA ASP A 24 -73.00 9.25 -1.61
C ASP A 24 -74.50 9.33 -1.30
N LEU A 25 -75.23 10.11 -2.10
CA LEU A 25 -76.69 10.23 -2.03
C LEU A 25 -77.29 9.72 -3.35
N VAL A 26 -78.02 8.61 -3.27
CA VAL A 26 -78.75 8.06 -4.40
C VAL A 26 -80.22 8.42 -4.28
N SER A 27 -80.81 8.93 -5.35
CA SER A 27 -82.26 9.14 -5.46
C SER A 27 -82.82 8.54 -6.75
N VAL A 28 -84.02 7.96 -6.67
CA VAL A 28 -84.72 7.43 -7.84
C VAL A 28 -85.98 8.24 -8.12
N THR A 29 -86.17 8.64 -9.38
CA THR A 29 -87.36 9.35 -9.84
C THR A 29 -87.79 8.84 -11.22
N THR A 30 -89.10 8.75 -11.46
CA THR A 30 -89.66 8.42 -12.77
C THR A 30 -89.73 9.70 -13.63
N ILE A 31 -89.15 9.67 -14.83
CA ILE A 31 -89.18 10.81 -15.76
C ILE A 31 -90.36 10.61 -16.72
N ASN A 32 -91.39 11.45 -16.60
CA ASN A 32 -92.42 11.65 -17.62
C ASN A 32 -93.17 10.37 -18.08
N ASP A 33 -93.66 9.53 -17.17
CA ASP A 33 -94.60 8.49 -17.56
C ASP A 33 -95.75 8.29 -16.56
N GLY A 34 -96.86 7.74 -17.07
CA GLY A 34 -98.10 7.51 -16.36
C GLY A 34 -98.07 6.36 -15.35
N THR A 35 -96.92 6.04 -14.75
CA THR A 35 -96.80 5.06 -13.66
C THR A 35 -96.31 5.71 -12.36
N PRO A 36 -97.20 6.36 -11.58
CA PRO A 36 -96.81 7.01 -10.34
C PRO A 36 -96.31 6.01 -9.30
N ASP A 37 -95.19 6.33 -8.66
CA ASP A 37 -94.71 5.63 -7.48
C ASP A 37 -95.60 5.98 -6.26
N PRO A 38 -96.25 4.98 -5.62
CA PRO A 38 -97.13 5.24 -4.48
C PRO A 38 -96.40 5.60 -3.18
N ASP A 39 -95.09 5.35 -3.04
CA ASP A 39 -94.33 5.64 -1.82
C ASP A 39 -93.00 6.32 -2.14
N LEU A 40 -92.97 7.66 -2.04
CA LEU A 40 -91.76 8.42 -2.32
C LEU A 40 -90.76 8.44 -1.16
N SER A 41 -91.12 7.92 0.01
CA SER A 41 -90.28 8.00 1.21
C SER A 41 -89.09 7.04 1.17
N ASN A 42 -89.15 6.02 0.31
CA ASN A 42 -88.11 5.01 0.15
C ASN A 42 -87.24 5.24 -1.10
N ASN A 43 -87.36 6.40 -1.74
CA ASN A 43 -86.66 6.72 -2.99
C ASN A 43 -85.31 7.41 -2.79
N GLN A 44 -84.77 7.40 -1.57
CA GLN A 44 -83.46 7.95 -1.24
C GLN A 44 -82.70 7.02 -0.29
N ALA A 45 -81.38 6.98 -0.46
CA ALA A 45 -80.45 6.30 0.43
C ALA A 45 -79.12 7.07 0.46
N GLU A 46 -78.47 7.07 1.61
CA GLU A 46 -77.17 7.71 1.84
C GLU A 46 -76.16 6.67 2.35
N ASP A 47 -74.91 6.79 1.95
CA ASP A 47 -73.78 6.03 2.50
C ASP A 47 -72.54 6.92 2.62
N PHE A 48 -71.65 6.59 3.55
CA PHE A 48 -70.46 7.36 3.87
C PHE A 48 -69.20 6.49 3.81
N ILE A 49 -68.16 7.01 3.18
CA ILE A 49 -66.82 6.41 3.22
C ILE A 49 -65.74 7.47 3.33
N SER A 50 -64.74 7.23 4.19
CA SER A 50 -63.54 8.06 4.31
C SER A 50 -62.38 7.46 3.51
N VAL A 51 -61.73 8.26 2.68
CA VAL A 51 -60.51 7.90 1.95
C VAL A 51 -59.32 8.62 2.59
N THR A 52 -58.27 7.88 2.92
CA THR A 52 -57.00 8.42 3.45
C THR A 52 -55.84 8.06 2.53
N ASP A 53 -54.82 8.91 2.51
CA ASP A 53 -53.56 8.68 1.83
C ASP A 53 -52.74 7.56 2.49
N VAL A 54 -52.14 6.74 1.64
CA VAL A 54 -51.25 5.65 2.03
C VAL A 54 -50.14 5.59 0.98
N ALA A 55 -48.90 5.72 1.43
CA ALA A 55 -47.69 5.50 0.64
C ALA A 55 -47.02 4.21 1.10
N ASP A 56 -46.08 3.69 0.32
CA ASP A 56 -45.37 2.45 0.63
C ASP A 56 -43.95 2.63 0.10
N LEU A 57 -43.00 2.89 0.98
CA LEU A 57 -41.62 3.21 0.63
C LEU A 57 -40.72 1.97 0.72
N ASP A 58 -40.01 1.67 -0.36
CA ASP A 58 -39.01 0.60 -0.42
C ASP A 58 -37.61 1.22 -0.54
N LEU A 59 -36.71 0.89 0.39
CA LEU A 59 -35.33 1.36 0.40
C LEU A 59 -34.38 0.26 -0.07
N GLY A 60 -33.78 0.48 -1.24
CA GLY A 60 -32.62 -0.29 -1.71
C GLY A 60 -31.30 0.37 -1.33
N LYS A 61 -30.31 -0.43 -0.95
CA LYS A 61 -28.93 -0.01 -0.70
C LYS A 61 -27.95 -0.95 -1.40
N GLY A 62 -26.86 -0.39 -1.89
CA GLY A 62 -25.77 -1.13 -2.52
C GLY A 62 -24.46 -0.35 -2.43
N ASP A 63 -23.35 -1.05 -2.57
CA ASP A 63 -22.02 -0.45 -2.53
C ASP A 63 -21.13 -0.85 -3.72
N SER A 64 -20.11 -0.03 -3.97
CA SER A 64 -19.09 -0.35 -4.96
C SER A 64 -17.82 0.47 -4.74
N PRO A 65 -16.62 -0.14 -4.85
CA PRO A 65 -16.37 -1.57 -5.06
C PRO A 65 -16.58 -2.40 -3.78
N ASP A 66 -17.01 -3.67 -3.93
CA ASP A 66 -16.99 -4.69 -2.87
C ASP A 66 -16.34 -5.97 -3.41
N PRO A 67 -15.17 -6.40 -2.89
CA PRO A 67 -14.43 -5.82 -1.76
C PRO A 67 -13.70 -4.50 -2.11
N VAL A 68 -13.57 -3.61 -1.11
CA VAL A 68 -12.78 -2.37 -1.17
C VAL A 68 -11.47 -2.53 -0.40
N VAL A 69 -10.38 -1.88 -0.83
CA VAL A 69 -9.13 -1.84 -0.06
C VAL A 69 -9.14 -0.64 0.89
N ALA A 70 -8.69 -0.84 2.13
CA ALA A 70 -8.51 0.26 3.10
C ALA A 70 -7.67 1.40 2.49
N GLY A 71 -8.02 2.65 2.79
CA GLY A 71 -7.44 3.84 2.15
C GLY A 71 -8.09 4.24 0.81
N ASN A 72 -8.81 3.34 0.13
CA ASN A 72 -9.51 3.64 -1.11
C ASN A 72 -10.93 4.17 -0.89
N VAL A 73 -11.53 4.64 -1.98
CA VAL A 73 -12.89 5.19 -2.01
C VAL A 73 -13.89 4.05 -2.18
N LEU A 74 -14.99 4.14 -1.44
CA LEU A 74 -16.19 3.30 -1.50
C LEU A 74 -17.39 4.21 -1.78
N THR A 75 -18.33 3.76 -2.62
CA THR A 75 -19.56 4.50 -2.92
C THR A 75 -20.77 3.69 -2.48
N TYR A 76 -21.59 4.23 -1.57
CA TYR A 76 -22.93 3.71 -1.29
C TYR A 76 -23.95 4.40 -2.19
N THR A 77 -24.85 3.61 -2.77
CA THR A 77 -26.00 4.09 -3.55
C THR A 77 -27.27 3.61 -2.86
N LEU A 78 -28.11 4.56 -2.46
CA LEU A 78 -29.42 4.29 -1.87
C LEU A 78 -30.51 4.76 -2.82
N ILE A 79 -31.54 3.94 -3.01
CA ILE A 79 -32.68 4.24 -3.88
C ILE A 79 -33.94 4.02 -3.07
N VAL A 80 -34.70 5.08 -2.84
CA VAL A 80 -36.06 4.98 -2.30
C VAL A 80 -37.04 4.95 -3.47
N THR A 81 -37.98 4.02 -3.44
CA THR A 81 -39.08 3.89 -4.40
C THR A 81 -40.40 3.96 -3.64
N ASN A 82 -41.39 4.70 -4.15
CA ASN A 82 -42.75 4.64 -3.61
C ASN A 82 -43.58 3.65 -4.46
N THR A 83 -44.09 2.60 -3.84
CA THR A 83 -44.86 1.52 -4.48
C THR A 83 -46.36 1.58 -4.17
N GLY A 84 -46.79 2.51 -3.32
CA GLY A 84 -48.13 2.57 -2.74
C GLY A 84 -48.88 3.84 -3.09
N PRO A 85 -50.22 3.76 -3.17
CA PRO A 85 -51.00 4.43 -4.21
C PRO A 85 -51.02 5.96 -4.11
N SER A 86 -50.62 6.52 -2.97
CA SER A 86 -50.53 7.95 -2.75
C SER A 86 -49.09 8.45 -2.87
N THR A 87 -48.92 9.73 -3.19
CA THR A 87 -47.59 10.35 -3.18
C THR A 87 -47.05 10.41 -1.75
N ALA A 88 -45.83 9.90 -1.51
CA ALA A 88 -45.13 10.09 -0.24
C ALA A 88 -44.66 11.54 -0.12
N GLU A 89 -44.80 12.13 1.07
CA GLU A 89 -44.46 13.52 1.35
C GLU A 89 -43.36 13.63 2.41
N ASN A 90 -42.54 14.67 2.31
CA ASN A 90 -41.40 14.95 3.19
C ASN A 90 -40.48 13.73 3.38
N VAL A 91 -40.18 13.03 2.29
CA VAL A 91 -39.34 11.82 2.32
C VAL A 91 -37.92 12.16 2.76
N VAL A 92 -37.42 11.46 3.79
CA VAL A 92 -36.08 11.60 4.35
C VAL A 92 -35.40 10.24 4.43
N ILE A 93 -34.19 10.14 3.90
CA ILE A 93 -33.29 9.00 4.15
C ILE A 93 -32.29 9.40 5.24
N GLU A 94 -32.07 8.51 6.21
CA GLU A 94 -31.01 8.58 7.22
C GLU A 94 -30.09 7.35 7.07
N ASP A 95 -28.78 7.56 7.04
CA ASP A 95 -27.75 6.54 6.83
C ASP A 95 -26.69 6.62 7.93
N ASN A 96 -26.57 5.56 8.72
CA ASN A 96 -25.62 5.44 9.82
C ASN A 96 -24.30 4.84 9.31
N LEU A 97 -23.47 5.70 8.72
CA LEU A 97 -22.17 5.30 8.21
C LEU A 97 -21.28 4.68 9.32
N PRO A 98 -20.54 3.59 9.03
CA PRO A 98 -19.64 2.97 9.99
C PRO A 98 -18.47 3.88 10.39
N ALA A 99 -17.88 3.68 11.57
CA ALA A 99 -16.77 4.50 12.08
C ALA A 99 -15.48 4.36 11.26
N GLU A 100 -15.37 3.32 10.43
CA GLU A 100 -14.24 2.97 9.60
C GLU A 100 -14.11 3.81 8.32
N VAL A 101 -15.02 4.73 8.07
CA VAL A 101 -15.02 5.56 6.85
C VAL A 101 -14.96 7.06 7.15
N GLU A 102 -14.56 7.84 6.15
CA GLU A 102 -14.58 9.30 6.14
C GLU A 102 -15.39 9.78 4.94
N VAL A 103 -16.35 10.69 5.16
CA VAL A 103 -17.19 11.20 4.06
C VAL A 103 -16.37 12.08 3.12
N VAL A 104 -16.40 11.76 1.83
CA VAL A 104 -15.81 12.59 0.76
C VAL A 104 -16.89 13.50 0.16
N SER A 105 -18.04 12.94 -0.19
CA SER A 105 -19.18 13.73 -0.67
C SER A 105 -20.49 12.99 -0.50
N VAL A 106 -21.57 13.76 -0.36
CA VAL A 106 -22.95 13.26 -0.37
C VAL A 106 -23.73 14.04 -1.40
N SER A 107 -24.48 13.33 -2.23
CA SER A 107 -25.30 13.92 -3.27
C SER A 107 -26.61 13.17 -3.41
N SER A 108 -27.61 13.84 -3.96
CA SER A 108 -28.92 13.27 -4.20
C SER A 108 -29.45 13.67 -5.57
N SER A 109 -30.42 12.91 -6.08
CA SER A 109 -31.15 13.25 -7.31
C SER A 109 -31.99 14.52 -7.17
N SER A 110 -32.39 14.86 -5.93
CA SER A 110 -33.12 16.08 -5.59
C SER A 110 -32.98 16.43 -4.10
N GLY A 111 -33.36 17.65 -3.75
CA GLY A 111 -33.39 18.13 -2.36
C GLY A 111 -32.01 18.41 -1.78
N THR A 112 -31.86 18.27 -0.45
CA THR A 112 -30.65 18.67 0.28
C THR A 112 -30.15 17.58 1.21
N CYS A 113 -28.83 17.44 1.30
CA CYS A 113 -28.17 16.44 2.13
C CYS A 113 -27.25 17.05 3.18
N ASN A 114 -27.06 16.30 4.27
CA ASN A 114 -26.05 16.53 5.30
C ASN A 114 -25.17 15.28 5.39
N ALA A 115 -23.86 15.47 5.51
CA ALA A 115 -22.89 14.39 5.64
C ALA A 115 -22.96 13.66 6.98
N GLY A 116 -23.40 14.31 8.06
CA GLY A 116 -23.34 13.75 9.41
C GLY A 116 -21.91 13.40 9.84
N THR A 117 -21.80 12.52 10.83
CA THR A 117 -20.53 12.03 11.38
C THR A 117 -20.49 10.49 11.37
N PRO A 118 -19.63 9.87 10.55
CA PRO A 118 -19.47 8.41 10.55
C PRO A 118 -19.16 7.83 11.94
N GLY A 119 -19.87 6.78 12.31
CA GLY A 119 -19.79 6.12 13.62
C GLY A 119 -20.61 6.77 14.74
N ASP A 120 -21.30 7.89 14.48
CA ASP A 120 -22.21 8.52 15.44
C ASP A 120 -23.68 8.30 15.02
N PRO A 121 -24.42 7.38 15.66
CA PRO A 121 -25.82 7.12 15.33
C PRO A 121 -26.76 8.29 15.66
N PHE A 122 -26.28 9.34 16.34
CA PHE A 122 -27.05 10.54 16.65
C PHE A 122 -26.80 11.69 15.66
N ASP A 123 -25.86 11.53 14.72
CA ASP A 123 -25.57 12.48 13.64
C ASP A 123 -25.45 11.74 12.29
N PRO A 124 -26.54 11.09 11.82
CA PRO A 124 -26.53 10.31 10.58
C PRO A 124 -26.28 11.17 9.34
N THR A 125 -25.83 10.53 8.26
CA THR A 125 -25.89 11.14 6.93
C THR A 125 -27.35 11.20 6.48
N THR A 126 -27.86 12.37 6.12
CA THR A 126 -29.29 12.52 5.77
C THR A 126 -29.48 13.15 4.40
N CYS A 127 -30.51 12.75 3.65
CA CYS A 127 -31.00 13.49 2.48
C CYS A 127 -32.51 13.65 2.52
N THR A 128 -32.99 14.86 2.23
CA THR A 128 -34.41 15.20 2.12
C THR A 128 -34.83 15.29 0.66
N PHE A 129 -35.97 14.72 0.30
CA PHE A 129 -36.39 14.60 -1.11
C PHE A 129 -37.69 15.34 -1.45
N GLY A 130 -38.40 15.88 -0.46
CA GLY A 130 -39.73 16.44 -0.66
C GLY A 130 -40.72 15.31 -0.95
N THR A 131 -41.27 15.27 -2.17
CA THR A 131 -42.25 14.24 -2.54
C THR A 131 -41.69 13.14 -3.45
N VAL A 132 -42.24 11.94 -3.28
CA VAL A 132 -42.00 10.78 -4.15
C VAL A 132 -43.35 10.26 -4.64
N PRO A 133 -43.75 10.56 -5.89
CA PRO A 133 -45.01 10.08 -6.45
C PRO A 133 -45.09 8.55 -6.49
N ASP A 134 -46.29 7.99 -6.57
CA ASP A 134 -46.51 6.56 -6.86
C ASP A 134 -45.71 6.11 -8.09
N GLY A 135 -45.00 4.99 -7.95
CA GLY A 135 -44.06 4.44 -8.93
C GLY A 135 -42.80 5.28 -9.16
N GLY A 136 -42.64 6.39 -8.44
CA GLY A 136 -41.49 7.27 -8.50
C GLY A 136 -40.34 6.80 -7.61
N SER A 137 -39.12 7.26 -7.92
CA SER A 137 -37.94 6.99 -7.11
C SER A 137 -37.04 8.20 -6.95
N ARG A 138 -36.18 8.13 -5.93
CA ARG A 138 -35.11 9.09 -5.64
C ARG A 138 -33.84 8.35 -5.25
N THR A 139 -32.70 8.99 -5.51
CA THR A 139 -31.39 8.37 -5.27
C THR A 139 -30.54 9.27 -4.38
N MET A 140 -29.87 8.65 -3.41
CA MET A 140 -28.79 9.21 -2.60
C MET A 140 -27.49 8.49 -2.93
N THR A 141 -26.41 9.23 -3.09
CA THR A 141 -25.07 8.70 -3.36
C THR A 141 -24.10 9.27 -2.33
N ILE A 142 -23.48 8.38 -1.56
CA ILE A 142 -22.51 8.69 -0.53
C ILE A 142 -21.15 8.16 -1.00
N VAL A 143 -20.20 9.05 -1.20
CA VAL A 143 -18.82 8.69 -1.50
C VAL A 143 -18.02 8.84 -0.21
N VAL A 144 -17.40 7.76 0.24
CA VAL A 144 -16.58 7.70 1.44
C VAL A 144 -15.18 7.20 1.12
N ARG A 145 -14.21 7.53 1.95
CA ARG A 145 -12.88 6.90 1.97
C ARG A 145 -12.84 5.94 3.15
N VAL A 146 -12.49 4.68 2.90
CA VAL A 146 -12.24 3.73 3.99
C VAL A 146 -10.93 4.11 4.65
N LYS A 147 -10.90 4.20 5.98
CA LYS A 147 -9.69 4.57 6.72
C LYS A 147 -8.57 3.54 6.47
N PRO A 148 -7.30 3.95 6.27
CA PRO A 148 -6.19 3.02 6.04
C PRO A 148 -6.01 1.95 7.11
N ASP A 149 -6.37 2.28 8.36
CA ASP A 149 -6.29 1.42 9.55
C ASP A 149 -7.59 0.67 9.85
N ALA A 150 -8.58 0.69 8.94
CA ALA A 150 -9.87 0.01 9.15
C ALA A 150 -9.75 -1.49 9.43
N VAL A 151 -8.70 -2.13 8.91
CA VAL A 151 -8.40 -3.57 9.10
C VAL A 151 -7.21 -3.74 10.04
N THR A 152 -7.48 -4.14 11.28
CA THR A 152 -6.45 -4.32 12.32
C THR A 152 -6.12 -5.78 12.63
N ASP A 153 -6.96 -6.75 12.24
CA ASP A 153 -6.72 -8.19 12.48
C ASP A 153 -5.55 -8.72 11.62
N PRO A 154 -4.41 -9.13 12.23
CA PRO A 154 -3.22 -9.56 11.51
C PRO A 154 -3.37 -10.91 10.81
N VAL A 155 -4.43 -11.68 11.09
CA VAL A 155 -4.62 -13.04 10.57
C VAL A 155 -5.49 -13.06 9.32
N THR A 156 -6.63 -12.36 9.34
CA THR A 156 -7.61 -12.44 8.24
C THR A 156 -7.32 -11.47 7.09
N ALA A 157 -6.53 -10.42 7.33
CA ALA A 157 -6.26 -9.33 6.40
C ALA A 157 -7.53 -8.69 5.79
N GLN A 158 -8.68 -8.89 6.43
CA GLN A 158 -10.00 -8.43 6.00
C GLN A 158 -10.88 -8.09 7.20
N LYS A 159 -11.85 -7.19 6.98
CA LYS A 159 -12.91 -6.84 7.93
C LYS A 159 -14.22 -6.59 7.18
N ILE A 160 -15.34 -7.03 7.74
CA ILE A 160 -16.68 -6.63 7.25
C ILE A 160 -17.09 -5.37 8.02
N ILE A 161 -17.51 -4.33 7.31
CA ILE A 161 -18.14 -3.14 7.89
C ILE A 161 -19.63 -3.15 7.54
N HIS A 162 -20.46 -2.73 8.48
CA HIS A 162 -21.91 -2.72 8.34
C HIS A 162 -22.39 -1.28 8.18
N ASN A 163 -23.29 -1.03 7.23
CA ASN A 163 -23.92 0.26 7.04
C ASN A 163 -25.45 0.10 6.97
N ASP A 164 -26.16 0.72 7.91
CA ASP A 164 -27.61 0.65 8.02
C ASP A 164 -28.24 2.01 7.65
N ALA A 165 -29.32 1.97 6.88
CA ALA A 165 -30.08 3.15 6.49
C ALA A 165 -31.58 2.91 6.61
N TRP A 166 -32.32 4.00 6.86
CA TRP A 166 -33.77 4.02 6.98
C TRP A 166 -34.36 5.13 6.13
N VAL A 167 -35.59 4.93 5.68
CA VAL A 167 -36.38 5.98 5.03
C VAL A 167 -37.70 6.20 5.77
N VAL A 168 -38.12 7.45 5.84
CA VAL A 168 -39.39 7.87 6.45
C VAL A 168 -40.10 8.90 5.59
N SER A 169 -41.41 9.00 5.76
CA SER A 169 -42.26 10.04 5.17
C SER A 169 -43.35 10.47 6.17
N ASP A 170 -44.04 11.57 5.89
CA ASP A 170 -45.18 12.02 6.70
C ASP A 170 -46.47 11.23 6.37
N ILE A 171 -46.50 10.51 5.25
CA ILE A 171 -47.63 9.68 4.84
C ILE A 171 -47.51 8.31 5.48
N PHE A 172 -48.64 7.79 5.97
CA PHE A 172 -48.68 6.48 6.61
C PHE A 172 -48.22 5.38 5.64
N ASP A 173 -47.25 4.61 6.11
CA ASP A 173 -46.71 3.44 5.43
C ASP A 173 -47.21 2.15 6.12
N PRO A 174 -47.96 1.27 5.41
CA PRO A 174 -48.51 0.06 5.98
C PRO A 174 -47.46 -1.05 6.17
N ASP A 175 -46.30 -0.98 5.53
CA ASP A 175 -45.22 -1.95 5.62
C ASP A 175 -43.88 -1.27 5.90
N ASN A 176 -43.54 -1.04 7.16
CA ASN A 176 -42.23 -0.47 7.49
C ASN A 176 -41.06 -1.49 7.37
N GLY A 177 -41.30 -2.70 6.85
CA GLY A 177 -40.29 -3.76 6.76
C GLY A 177 -39.25 -3.54 5.66
N ASP A 178 -39.62 -2.86 4.59
CA ASP A 178 -38.78 -2.49 3.44
C ASP A 178 -38.25 -1.05 3.53
N ASN A 179 -38.66 -0.31 4.56
CA ASN A 179 -38.10 1.00 4.93
C ASN A 179 -36.68 0.94 5.53
N LEU A 180 -36.09 -0.25 5.69
CA LEU A 180 -34.74 -0.48 6.21
C LEU A 180 -33.88 -1.18 5.18
N ALA A 181 -32.67 -0.66 4.95
CA ALA A 181 -31.67 -1.28 4.11
C ALA A 181 -30.32 -1.37 4.84
N SER A 182 -29.74 -2.57 4.87
CA SER A 182 -28.40 -2.83 5.41
C SER A 182 -27.47 -3.26 4.28
N GLU A 183 -26.19 -2.86 4.37
CA GLU A 183 -25.15 -3.31 3.45
C GLU A 183 -23.90 -3.75 4.22
N ASP A 184 -23.33 -4.87 3.79
CA ASP A 184 -22.12 -5.47 4.36
C ASP A 184 -20.98 -5.33 3.36
N THR A 185 -20.05 -4.41 3.63
CA THR A 185 -18.89 -4.23 2.74
C THR A 185 -17.70 -5.02 3.25
N THR A 186 -17.06 -5.80 2.37
CA THR A 186 -15.78 -6.46 2.66
C THR A 186 -14.63 -5.47 2.43
N VAL A 187 -13.89 -5.16 3.49
CA VAL A 187 -12.68 -4.33 3.46
C VAL A 187 -11.43 -5.20 3.50
N ASN A 188 -10.64 -5.16 2.43
CA ASN A 188 -9.29 -5.71 2.37
C ASN A 188 -8.29 -4.75 3.01
N ARG A 189 -7.30 -5.27 3.72
CA ARG A 189 -6.22 -4.46 4.28
C ARG A 189 -5.42 -3.77 3.17
N LEU A 190 -5.00 -2.52 3.40
CA LEU A 190 -4.10 -1.79 2.50
C LEU A 190 -2.76 -2.54 2.43
N PRO A 191 -2.21 -2.93 1.27
CA PRO A 191 -0.92 -3.62 1.23
C PRO A 191 0.24 -2.67 1.58
N GLU A 192 1.00 -3.01 2.61
CA GLU A 192 2.19 -2.28 3.09
C GLU A 192 3.38 -3.24 3.23
N ALA A 193 4.60 -2.81 2.91
CA ALA A 193 5.81 -3.61 3.11
C ALA A 193 6.79 -2.87 4.05
N ASP A 194 7.74 -3.58 4.64
CA ASP A 194 8.81 -3.01 5.47
C ASP A 194 10.07 -3.82 5.19
N LEU A 195 10.89 -3.36 4.25
CA LEU A 195 12.16 -4.02 3.99
C LEU A 195 13.20 -3.49 4.97
N GLN A 196 14.09 -4.37 5.44
CA GLN A 196 15.25 -3.95 6.21
C GLN A 196 16.47 -4.63 5.63
N ILE A 197 17.52 -3.86 5.37
CA ILE A 197 18.78 -4.37 4.87
C ILE A 197 19.85 -4.36 5.95
N THR A 198 20.63 -5.44 6.00
CA THR A 198 21.83 -5.55 6.82
C THR A 198 22.99 -5.99 5.94
N LYS A 199 24.19 -5.54 6.30
CA LYS A 199 25.41 -5.87 5.59
C LYS A 199 26.51 -6.12 6.61
N THR A 200 27.32 -7.14 6.35
CA THR A 200 28.51 -7.48 7.16
C THR A 200 29.64 -7.85 6.23
N ASP A 201 30.88 -7.76 6.70
CA ASP A 201 32.06 -8.17 5.96
C ASP A 201 32.88 -9.25 6.66
N ASN A 202 33.67 -9.97 5.87
CA ASN A 202 34.62 -10.95 6.37
C ASN A 202 35.72 -11.22 5.33
N PRO A 203 37.01 -11.29 5.72
CA PRO A 203 37.52 -10.99 7.06
C PRO A 203 37.50 -9.50 7.39
N ASP A 204 37.40 -9.16 8.68
CA ASP A 204 37.57 -7.79 9.20
C ASP A 204 38.44 -7.83 10.47
N PRO A 205 39.69 -7.32 10.46
CA PRO A 205 40.34 -6.63 9.34
C PRO A 205 40.73 -7.56 8.17
N VAL A 206 40.73 -7.02 6.94
CA VAL A 206 41.24 -7.67 5.73
C VAL A 206 42.63 -7.18 5.36
N VAL A 207 43.51 -8.07 4.88
CA VAL A 207 44.84 -7.70 4.39
C VAL A 207 44.76 -7.21 2.94
N ALA A 208 45.37 -6.07 2.63
CA ALA A 208 45.43 -5.54 1.27
C ALA A 208 46.06 -6.56 0.29
N GLY A 209 45.41 -6.77 -0.85
CA GLY A 209 45.78 -7.81 -1.83
C GLY A 209 45.09 -9.16 -1.61
N GLN A 210 44.27 -9.32 -0.56
CA GLN A 210 43.46 -10.51 -0.31
C GLN A 210 42.00 -10.33 -0.73
N GLU A 211 41.23 -11.41 -0.65
CA GLU A 211 39.79 -11.43 -0.93
C GLU A 211 38.99 -10.93 0.28
N LEU A 212 37.92 -10.19 0.00
CA LEU A 212 36.94 -9.71 0.97
C LEU A 212 35.54 -10.13 0.54
N PHE A 213 34.74 -10.61 1.49
CA PHE A 213 33.36 -11.04 1.27
C PHE A 213 32.42 -10.11 2.01
N TYR A 214 31.38 -9.64 1.32
CA TYR A 214 30.26 -8.95 1.93
C TYR A 214 29.05 -9.88 1.95
N GLU A 215 28.42 -10.04 3.10
CA GLU A 215 27.15 -10.74 3.25
C GLU A 215 26.03 -9.72 3.44
N ILE A 216 25.04 -9.74 2.55
CA ILE A 216 23.88 -8.84 2.55
C ILE A 216 22.65 -9.68 2.85
N THR A 217 21.85 -9.23 3.82
CA THR A 217 20.56 -9.84 4.16
C THR A 217 19.46 -8.80 4.12
N VAL A 218 18.38 -9.11 3.39
CA VAL A 218 17.14 -8.34 3.36
C VAL A 218 16.05 -9.13 4.07
N ILE A 219 15.38 -8.53 5.03
CA ILE A 219 14.20 -9.08 5.71
C ILE A 219 12.97 -8.25 5.34
N ASN A 220 11.80 -8.89 5.22
CA ASN A 220 10.52 -8.20 5.14
C ASN A 220 9.85 -8.25 6.52
N ASN A 221 9.86 -7.13 7.24
CA ASN A 221 9.27 -6.98 8.57
C ASN A 221 7.76 -6.70 8.54
N ALA A 222 7.13 -6.61 7.37
CA ALA A 222 5.67 -6.42 7.30
C ALA A 222 4.92 -7.66 7.81
N ASP A 223 3.75 -7.42 8.40
CA ASP A 223 2.98 -8.46 9.08
C ASP A 223 2.26 -9.44 8.13
N TYR A 224 1.90 -9.01 6.92
CA TYR A 224 1.03 -9.79 5.99
C TYR A 224 1.35 -9.63 4.51
N THR A 225 1.98 -8.54 4.08
CA THR A 225 2.28 -8.33 2.66
C THR A 225 3.58 -9.02 2.28
N THR A 226 3.54 -9.81 1.20
CA THR A 226 4.77 -10.31 0.57
C THR A 226 5.42 -9.19 -0.23
N ALA A 227 6.69 -8.92 0.03
CA ALA A 227 7.46 -7.96 -0.75
C ALA A 227 7.91 -8.62 -2.06
N SER A 228 7.52 -8.03 -3.19
CA SER A 228 7.83 -8.52 -4.54
C SER A 228 8.60 -7.49 -5.34
N GLY A 229 9.41 -7.93 -6.30
CA GLY A 229 10.21 -7.02 -7.12
C GLY A 229 11.26 -6.26 -6.29
N VAL A 230 11.83 -6.95 -5.31
CA VAL A 230 12.85 -6.46 -4.38
C VAL A 230 14.18 -6.34 -5.12
N VAL A 231 14.80 -5.16 -5.06
CA VAL A 231 16.06 -4.86 -5.74
C VAL A 231 17.04 -4.26 -4.75
N VAL A 232 18.22 -4.88 -4.61
CA VAL A 232 19.35 -4.35 -3.84
C VAL A 232 20.33 -3.68 -4.80
N THR A 233 20.70 -2.44 -4.50
CA THR A 233 21.80 -1.72 -5.15
C THR A 233 22.96 -1.61 -4.18
N ASP A 234 24.07 -2.28 -4.48
CA ASP A 234 25.31 -2.20 -3.72
C ASP A 234 26.31 -1.28 -4.43
N THR A 235 26.93 -0.37 -3.69
CA THR A 235 27.95 0.54 -4.21
C THR A 235 29.30 0.16 -3.59
N LEU A 236 30.19 -0.38 -4.41
CA LEU A 236 31.52 -0.81 -3.99
C LEU A 236 32.44 0.40 -3.79
N PRO A 237 33.26 0.41 -2.73
CA PRO A 237 34.29 1.43 -2.57
C PRO A 237 35.42 1.26 -3.59
N ALA A 238 36.21 2.32 -3.82
CA ALA A 238 37.26 2.34 -4.84
C ALA A 238 38.44 1.40 -4.54
N GLU A 239 38.61 0.99 -3.28
CA GLU A 239 39.71 0.11 -2.85
C GLU A 239 39.48 -1.36 -3.14
N VAL A 240 38.26 -1.76 -3.56
CA VAL A 240 37.92 -3.14 -3.87
C VAL A 240 37.49 -3.31 -5.33
N THR A 241 37.73 -4.49 -5.89
CA THR A 241 37.28 -4.86 -7.24
C THR A 241 36.35 -6.06 -7.15
N TYR A 242 35.22 -6.01 -7.85
CA TYR A 242 34.27 -7.11 -7.93
C TYR A 242 34.89 -8.38 -8.55
N ILE A 243 34.59 -9.56 -7.98
CA ILE A 243 34.99 -10.86 -8.52
C ILE A 243 33.76 -11.67 -8.94
N ALA A 244 32.83 -11.90 -8.01
CA ALA A 244 31.67 -12.76 -8.19
C ALA A 244 30.62 -12.48 -7.11
N ASP A 245 29.41 -12.99 -7.29
CA ASP A 245 28.37 -13.00 -6.27
C ASP A 245 27.51 -14.28 -6.35
N THR A 246 26.66 -14.49 -5.35
CA THR A 246 25.75 -15.63 -5.28
C THR A 246 24.31 -15.31 -5.73
N ALA A 247 23.99 -14.05 -6.08
CA ALA A 247 22.64 -13.59 -6.43
C ALA A 247 22.47 -13.27 -7.94
N SER A 248 23.48 -13.57 -8.76
CA SER A 248 23.54 -13.22 -10.19
C SER A 248 23.32 -11.72 -10.44
N CYS A 249 23.97 -10.88 -9.63
CA CYS A 249 23.86 -9.43 -9.72
C CYS A 249 24.38 -8.89 -11.07
N THR A 250 23.80 -7.79 -11.53
CA THR A 250 24.32 -7.04 -12.68
C THR A 250 25.38 -6.04 -12.21
N TYR A 251 26.65 -6.31 -12.54
CA TYR A 251 27.77 -5.41 -12.25
C TYR A 251 27.90 -4.32 -13.32
N THR A 252 27.97 -3.05 -12.88
CA THR A 252 28.23 -1.88 -13.71
C THR A 252 29.51 -1.19 -13.22
N PRO A 253 30.61 -1.24 -14.00
CA PRO A 253 31.85 -0.58 -13.63
C PRO A 253 31.70 0.95 -13.75
N GLY A 254 32.27 1.70 -12.80
CA GLY A 254 32.24 3.16 -12.79
C GLY A 254 32.85 3.78 -11.53
N PRO A 255 32.92 5.12 -11.44
CA PRO A 255 33.22 5.80 -10.18
C PRO A 255 31.90 6.29 -9.53
N PRO A 256 31.34 5.59 -8.53
CA PRO A 256 31.73 4.29 -7.96
C PRO A 256 31.15 3.09 -8.74
N ASP A 257 31.72 1.91 -8.49
CA ASP A 257 31.27 0.63 -9.02
C ASP A 257 29.94 0.25 -8.38
N LYS A 258 29.01 -0.33 -9.15
CA LYS A 258 27.68 -0.71 -8.66
C LYS A 258 27.30 -2.13 -9.01
N LEU A 259 26.62 -2.81 -8.10
CA LEU A 259 25.93 -4.07 -8.34
C LEU A 259 24.44 -3.88 -8.12
N VAL A 260 23.61 -4.37 -9.05
CA VAL A 260 22.16 -4.41 -8.91
C VAL A 260 21.70 -5.86 -8.88
N CYS A 261 21.14 -6.29 -7.75
CA CYS A 261 20.72 -7.65 -7.48
C CYS A 261 19.19 -7.68 -7.32
N THR A 262 18.49 -8.45 -8.14
CA THR A 262 17.04 -8.68 -7.96
C THR A 262 16.84 -9.92 -7.10
N LEU A 263 16.01 -9.81 -6.06
CA LEU A 263 15.69 -10.91 -5.17
C LEU A 263 14.29 -11.47 -5.49
N ASP A 264 14.10 -12.76 -5.21
CA ASP A 264 12.78 -13.38 -5.20
C ASP A 264 11.88 -12.76 -4.13
N ASP A 265 10.58 -13.00 -4.25
CA ASP A 265 9.58 -12.56 -3.29
C ASP A 265 9.93 -12.97 -1.86
N ILE A 266 9.75 -12.02 -0.93
CA ILE A 266 10.06 -12.16 0.49
C ILE A 266 8.75 -12.10 1.27
N ALA A 267 8.30 -13.25 1.75
CA ALA A 267 7.10 -13.38 2.58
C ALA A 267 7.24 -12.60 3.92
N PRO A 268 6.11 -12.27 4.60
CA PRO A 268 6.12 -11.66 5.92
C PRO A 268 7.06 -12.37 6.91
N GLY A 269 7.93 -11.61 7.57
CA GLY A 269 8.94 -12.09 8.52
C GLY A 269 10.07 -12.94 7.92
N ALA A 270 10.07 -13.21 6.62
CA ALA A 270 11.12 -13.99 5.96
C ALA A 270 12.30 -13.11 5.52
N SER A 271 13.45 -13.74 5.27
CA SER A 271 14.63 -13.06 4.75
C SER A 271 15.24 -13.76 3.53
N ARG A 272 16.10 -13.01 2.82
CA ARG A 272 16.96 -13.47 1.73
C ARG A 272 18.36 -12.93 1.96
N SER A 273 19.36 -13.78 1.75
CA SER A 273 20.77 -13.44 1.94
C SER A 273 21.60 -13.86 0.73
N PHE A 274 22.63 -13.09 0.42
CA PHE A 274 23.60 -13.40 -0.63
C PHE A 274 24.97 -12.80 -0.30
N GLN A 275 26.00 -13.31 -0.97
CA GLN A 275 27.37 -12.83 -0.80
C GLN A 275 27.90 -12.16 -2.07
N ILE A 276 28.69 -11.09 -1.87
CA ILE A 276 29.50 -10.43 -2.89
C ILE A 276 30.96 -10.69 -2.54
N LYS A 277 31.70 -11.29 -3.47
CA LYS A 277 33.14 -11.55 -3.38
C LYS A 277 33.91 -10.46 -4.12
N THR A 278 34.91 -9.89 -3.44
CA THR A 278 35.76 -8.82 -3.96
C THR A 278 37.25 -9.09 -3.72
N ALA A 279 38.12 -8.41 -4.46
CA ALA A 279 39.56 -8.34 -4.18
C ALA A 279 39.91 -6.94 -3.66
N VAL A 280 40.64 -6.87 -2.55
CA VAL A 280 41.18 -5.61 -2.03
C VAL A 280 42.46 -5.26 -2.79
N ALA A 281 42.58 -4.02 -3.27
CA ALA A 281 43.77 -3.59 -3.98
C ALA A 281 45.02 -3.69 -3.08
N ALA A 282 46.13 -4.25 -3.61
CA ALA A 282 47.38 -4.43 -2.85
C ALA A 282 48.00 -3.12 -2.34
N ASN A 283 47.58 -1.98 -2.90
CA ASN A 283 47.98 -0.63 -2.53
C ASN A 283 46.89 0.17 -1.80
N ALA A 284 45.79 -0.46 -1.37
CA ALA A 284 44.64 0.20 -0.72
C ALA A 284 45.05 1.05 0.49
N VAL A 285 46.02 0.60 1.27
CA VAL A 285 46.59 1.39 2.38
C VAL A 285 47.58 2.42 1.83
N ALA A 286 47.27 3.71 2.02
CA ALA A 286 48.17 4.80 1.68
C ALA A 286 49.36 4.87 2.65
N ALA A 287 50.51 5.35 2.16
CA ALA A 287 51.75 5.41 2.95
C ALA A 287 51.65 6.27 4.23
N THR A 288 50.67 7.18 4.30
CA THR A 288 50.44 8.07 5.44
C THR A 288 49.52 7.48 6.52
N SER A 289 48.89 6.34 6.27
CA SER A 289 47.81 5.80 7.12
C SER A 289 48.31 4.95 8.30
N ASN A 290 49.62 4.86 8.53
CA ASN A 290 50.22 3.99 9.57
C ASN A 290 49.67 2.55 9.58
N GLY A 291 49.41 1.96 8.40
CA GLY A 291 49.07 0.55 8.25
C GLY A 291 47.58 0.20 8.29
N THR A 292 46.67 1.16 8.53
CA THR A 292 45.22 0.86 8.51
C THR A 292 44.40 1.94 7.80
N ILE A 293 43.41 1.55 7.00
CA ILE A 293 42.34 2.45 6.52
C ILE A 293 40.98 1.84 6.85
N VAL A 294 39.94 2.69 6.90
CA VAL A 294 38.54 2.24 6.91
C VAL A 294 37.94 2.64 5.57
N THR A 295 37.48 1.66 4.79
CA THR A 295 36.66 1.92 3.59
C THR A 295 35.21 1.59 3.89
N THR A 296 34.27 2.19 3.16
CA THR A 296 32.84 2.01 3.42
C THR A 296 32.14 1.55 2.15
N ASN A 297 31.48 0.40 2.24
CA ASN A 297 30.55 -0.07 1.24
C ASN A 297 29.13 0.29 1.66
N THR A 298 28.28 0.71 0.71
CA THR A 298 26.89 1.06 0.99
C THR A 298 25.94 0.22 0.15
N ALA A 299 24.90 -0.33 0.77
CA ALA A 299 23.82 -1.05 0.09
C ALA A 299 22.47 -0.40 0.38
N GLU A 300 21.61 -0.36 -0.63
CA GLU A 300 20.24 0.14 -0.55
C GLU A 300 19.28 -0.92 -1.10
N VAL A 301 18.14 -1.12 -0.46
CA VAL A 301 17.07 -1.98 -0.95
C VAL A 301 15.84 -1.16 -1.35
N THR A 302 15.22 -1.53 -2.46
CA THR A 302 14.03 -0.89 -3.00
C THR A 302 13.02 -1.92 -3.51
N MET A 303 11.78 -1.49 -3.73
CA MET A 303 10.75 -2.30 -4.41
C MET A 303 10.34 -1.61 -5.72
N THR A 304 10.23 -2.41 -6.78
CA THR A 304 9.85 -1.91 -8.11
C THR A 304 8.33 -1.82 -8.33
N ASN A 305 7.54 -2.45 -7.46
CA ASN A 305 6.07 -2.48 -7.55
C ASN A 305 5.39 -1.23 -6.97
N GLY A 306 6.15 -0.31 -6.36
CA GLY A 306 5.63 0.93 -5.78
C GLY A 306 4.86 0.77 -4.47
N LEU A 307 4.94 -0.39 -3.82
CA LEU A 307 4.43 -0.53 -2.45
C LEU A 307 5.19 0.43 -1.53
N ALA A 308 4.44 1.10 -0.65
CA ALA A 308 5.04 1.96 0.36
C ALA A 308 5.78 1.10 1.39
N ASP A 309 7.01 1.52 1.69
CA ASP A 309 7.77 1.01 2.82
C ASP A 309 7.41 1.79 4.09
N THR A 310 7.02 1.09 5.16
CA THR A 310 6.57 1.75 6.40
C THR A 310 7.70 2.36 7.22
N ILE A 311 8.95 1.90 7.06
CA ILE A 311 10.12 2.43 7.78
C ILE A 311 11.29 2.66 6.82
N PRO A 312 11.23 3.61 5.85
CA PRO A 312 12.26 3.74 4.81
C PRO A 312 13.70 3.99 5.31
N ALA A 313 13.88 4.37 6.58
CA ALA A 313 15.19 4.62 7.18
C ALA A 313 16.04 3.36 7.37
N ASN A 314 15.46 2.15 7.34
CA ASN A 314 16.17 0.87 7.46
C ASN A 314 16.51 0.25 6.08
N ASN A 315 16.21 0.95 4.98
CA ASN A 315 16.44 0.51 3.60
C ASN A 315 17.83 0.83 3.06
N THR A 316 18.69 1.44 3.87
CA THR A 316 20.09 1.72 3.51
C THR A 316 20.99 1.33 4.66
N VAL A 317 22.09 0.65 4.34
CA VAL A 317 23.12 0.26 5.29
C VAL A 317 24.50 0.61 4.73
N ALA A 318 25.40 1.00 5.62
CA ALA A 318 26.80 1.24 5.31
C ALA A 318 27.65 0.31 6.18
N GLU A 319 28.54 -0.45 5.56
CA GLU A 319 29.47 -1.33 6.25
C GLU A 319 30.90 -0.82 6.11
N GLY A 320 31.59 -0.67 7.24
CA GLY A 320 32.97 -0.20 7.30
C GLY A 320 33.93 -1.38 7.41
N THR A 321 34.90 -1.46 6.51
CA THR A 321 35.93 -2.50 6.50
C THR A 321 37.27 -1.94 6.95
N PHE A 322 37.92 -2.58 7.92
CA PHE A 322 39.31 -2.28 8.28
C PHE A 322 40.28 -3.01 7.33
N ILE A 323 41.15 -2.25 6.66
CA ILE A 323 42.17 -2.80 5.76
C ILE A 323 43.54 -2.61 6.39
N GLU A 324 44.30 -3.69 6.54
CA GLU A 324 45.68 -3.70 7.02
C GLU A 324 46.69 -4.08 5.92
N ASP A 325 47.95 -3.70 6.08
CA ASP A 325 49.04 -4.10 5.19
C ASP A 325 49.86 -5.28 5.72
N SER A 326 50.25 -6.19 4.82
CA SER A 326 51.19 -7.26 5.10
C SER A 326 52.05 -7.53 3.88
N ALA A 327 53.37 -7.46 4.03
CA ALA A 327 54.32 -7.67 2.95
C ALA A 327 55.45 -8.60 3.39
N ASP A 328 55.77 -9.59 2.56
CA ASP A 328 56.92 -10.47 2.73
C ASP A 328 58.10 -9.96 1.88
N LEU A 329 59.12 -9.44 2.54
CA LEU A 329 60.32 -8.91 1.89
C LEU A 329 61.45 -9.93 1.91
N SER A 330 61.97 -10.26 0.73
CA SER A 330 63.16 -11.08 0.54
C SER A 330 64.35 -10.23 0.09
N VAL A 331 65.54 -10.54 0.58
CA VAL A 331 66.78 -9.83 0.21
C VAL A 331 67.85 -10.84 -0.18
N VAL A 332 68.46 -10.64 -1.35
CA VAL A 332 69.59 -11.42 -1.85
C VAL A 332 70.75 -10.48 -2.17
N ASN A 333 71.96 -10.81 -1.72
CA ASN A 333 73.17 -10.07 -2.08
C ASN A 333 74.07 -10.94 -2.97
N VAL A 334 74.47 -10.40 -4.13
CA VAL A 334 75.29 -11.09 -5.12
C VAL A 334 76.56 -10.29 -5.38
N SER A 335 77.73 -10.91 -5.25
CA SER A 335 79.00 -10.30 -5.58
C SER A 335 79.46 -10.65 -6.99
N LYS A 336 80.03 -9.71 -7.74
CA LYS A 336 80.74 -9.96 -9.00
C LYS A 336 82.16 -9.38 -8.96
N PRO A 337 83.17 -10.04 -9.59
CA PRO A 337 83.06 -11.32 -10.30
C PRO A 337 82.81 -12.51 -9.34
N ASP A 338 82.25 -13.61 -9.85
CA ASP A 338 81.98 -14.85 -9.07
C ASP A 338 83.26 -15.62 -8.70
N THR A 339 84.42 -14.97 -8.83
CA THR A 339 85.75 -15.53 -8.68
C THR A 339 86.56 -14.69 -7.71
N HIS A 340 87.71 -15.22 -7.30
CA HIS A 340 88.62 -14.49 -6.42
C HIS A 340 89.00 -13.11 -7.00
N VAL A 341 88.99 -12.09 -6.14
CA VAL A 341 89.36 -10.71 -6.45
C VAL A 341 90.64 -10.39 -5.69
N TYR A 342 91.65 -9.85 -6.39
CA TYR A 342 92.92 -9.47 -5.77
C TYR A 342 92.85 -8.05 -5.17
N ALA A 343 93.70 -7.78 -4.18
CA ALA A 343 93.78 -6.45 -3.56
C ALA A 343 94.02 -5.34 -4.60
N GLY A 344 93.19 -4.28 -4.54
CA GLY A 344 93.22 -3.15 -5.48
C GLY A 344 92.38 -3.35 -6.74
N GLN A 345 91.80 -4.54 -6.98
CA GLN A 345 90.84 -4.75 -8.06
C GLN A 345 89.41 -4.36 -7.60
N PRO A 346 88.61 -3.74 -8.48
CA PRO A 346 87.22 -3.43 -8.17
C PRO A 346 86.37 -4.71 -8.19
N PHE A 347 85.33 -4.73 -7.35
CA PHE A 347 84.26 -5.72 -7.37
C PHE A 347 82.95 -5.03 -6.96
N THR A 348 81.81 -5.66 -7.26
CA THR A 348 80.49 -5.07 -7.00
C THR A 348 79.63 -6.01 -6.16
N TYR A 349 78.90 -5.44 -5.18
CA TYR A 349 77.77 -6.10 -4.55
C TYR A 349 76.47 -5.57 -5.18
N THR A 350 75.55 -6.48 -5.50
CA THR A 350 74.20 -6.17 -5.96
C THR A 350 73.23 -6.71 -4.92
N ILE A 351 72.55 -5.82 -4.22
CA ILE A 351 71.46 -6.15 -3.30
C ILE A 351 70.15 -6.12 -4.09
N ILE A 352 69.47 -7.25 -4.13
CA ILE A 352 68.17 -7.42 -4.77
C ILE A 352 67.15 -7.54 -3.63
N VAL A 353 66.13 -6.68 -3.64
CA VAL A 353 65.00 -6.73 -2.71
C VAL A 353 63.74 -7.07 -3.48
N GLU A 354 63.05 -8.12 -3.06
CA GLU A 354 61.79 -8.57 -3.66
C GLU A 354 60.67 -8.45 -2.62
N ASN A 355 59.52 -7.92 -3.04
CA ASN A 355 58.29 -7.99 -2.27
C ASN A 355 57.44 -9.15 -2.79
N LEU A 356 57.35 -10.22 -2.01
CA LEU A 356 56.58 -11.43 -2.31
C LEU A 356 55.07 -11.26 -2.02
N GLY A 357 54.66 -10.07 -1.56
CA GLY A 357 53.26 -9.69 -1.33
C GLY A 357 52.72 -10.10 0.05
N PRO A 358 51.39 -10.08 0.25
CA PRO A 358 50.35 -9.67 -0.70
C PRO A 358 50.20 -8.15 -0.89
N SER A 359 50.62 -7.33 0.09
CA SER A 359 50.47 -5.88 0.06
C SER A 359 51.75 -5.18 -0.41
N TYR A 360 51.65 -3.87 -0.67
CA TYR A 360 52.83 -3.03 -0.86
C TYR A 360 53.61 -2.90 0.46
N ALA A 361 54.90 -3.22 0.44
CA ALA A 361 55.77 -2.87 1.56
C ALA A 361 55.95 -1.34 1.63
N ARG A 362 55.71 -0.74 2.81
CA ARG A 362 55.84 0.70 3.05
C ARG A 362 57.03 0.99 3.93
N ASN A 363 57.62 2.19 3.77
CA ASN A 363 58.73 2.67 4.59
C ASN A 363 59.93 1.69 4.67
N VAL A 364 60.22 0.98 3.57
CA VAL A 364 61.30 0.01 3.51
C VAL A 364 62.65 0.74 3.60
N ALA A 365 63.45 0.39 4.60
CA ALA A 365 64.82 0.86 4.76
C ALA A 365 65.79 -0.32 4.65
N ILE A 366 66.76 -0.20 3.76
CA ILE A 366 67.82 -1.21 3.57
C ILE A 366 69.08 -0.69 4.26
N THR A 367 69.61 -1.47 5.21
CA THR A 367 70.90 -1.20 5.84
C THR A 367 71.88 -2.29 5.45
N ASP A 368 72.85 -1.96 4.60
CA ASP A 368 73.98 -2.85 4.32
C ASP A 368 75.17 -2.48 5.22
N THR A 369 75.61 -3.44 6.05
CA THR A 369 76.75 -3.25 6.96
C THR A 369 77.93 -4.05 6.45
N VAL A 370 78.93 -3.35 5.91
CA VAL A 370 80.17 -3.99 5.44
C VAL A 370 81.06 -4.33 6.64
N LEU A 371 81.14 -5.63 6.97
CA LEU A 371 82.00 -6.16 8.03
C LEU A 371 83.38 -6.52 7.45
N ALA A 372 84.30 -5.55 7.36
CA ALA A 372 85.67 -5.78 6.91
C ALA A 372 86.70 -5.37 7.98
N SER A 373 87.81 -6.11 8.07
CA SER A 373 88.95 -5.80 8.96
C SER A 373 89.97 -4.83 8.36
N GLY A 374 89.72 -4.29 7.16
CA GLY A 374 90.62 -3.39 6.43
C GLY A 374 89.87 -2.21 5.81
N ASN A 375 90.62 -1.20 5.36
CA ASN A 375 90.04 -0.02 4.71
C ASN A 375 89.53 -0.39 3.30
N PHE A 376 88.29 -0.03 3.01
CA PHE A 376 87.69 -0.12 1.67
C PHE A 376 87.14 1.25 1.28
N THR A 377 87.11 1.51 -0.03
CA THR A 377 86.55 2.74 -0.59
C THR A 377 85.35 2.36 -1.43
N ILE A 378 84.17 2.85 -1.07
CA ILE A 378 82.97 2.74 -1.92
C ILE A 378 83.14 3.74 -3.05
N THR A 379 83.33 3.23 -4.27
CA THR A 379 83.58 4.09 -5.44
C THR A 379 82.30 4.63 -6.07
N THR A 380 81.22 3.86 -6.04
CA THR A 380 79.93 4.20 -6.67
C THR A 380 78.79 3.45 -6.00
N VAL A 381 77.66 4.13 -5.78
CA VAL A 381 76.36 3.53 -5.45
C VAL A 381 75.41 3.88 -6.59
N ILE A 382 74.77 2.88 -7.18
CA ILE A 382 73.80 3.05 -8.27
C ILE A 382 72.48 2.48 -7.77
N ASN A 383 71.45 3.31 -7.72
CA ASN A 383 70.08 2.88 -7.45
C ASN A 383 69.36 2.79 -8.79
N ASP A 384 68.84 1.61 -9.14
CA ASP A 384 67.89 1.44 -10.23
C ASP A 384 66.51 1.23 -9.58
N PRO A 385 65.53 2.14 -9.78
CA PRO A 385 64.24 2.10 -9.11
C PRO A 385 63.32 0.94 -9.54
#